data_AF-A0A378B7U4-F1
#
_entry.id   AF-A0A378B7U4-F1
#
_cell.length_a   1.000
_cell.length_b   1.000
_cell.length_c   1.000
_cell.angle_alpha   90.00
_cell.angle_beta   90.00
_cell.angle_gamma   90.00
#
_symmetry.space_group_name_H-M   'P 1'
#
loop_
_entity.id
_entity.type
_entity.pdbx_description
1 polymer ?
#
loop_
_entity_poly.entity_id
_entity_poly.type
_entity_poly.pdbx_seq_one_letter_code
_entity_poly.pdbx_strand_id
1 'polypeptide(L)'
;MSGHKKYLSVALLSAVLLPAMASAADAPATFTPEQEAKIGKIAADYLVAHPEVLLQASQKLQQIQAEQQASAATQAVLKNAAVLTQDKNTPTYGPANGKVTVIEFFDYQCVYCSRLAPVMEQVIKAHPQTRFAFKEWPIFGGRWESSLEAAKTGLQIYQQKGADAYLAYHNGIYATGHNEGKLTTADIQQQAKKAGFDAKKAADVEPVLQSINDLAQDIGLSGTPGVIVMPTTGATEASITVFRGWQTKPRWKPPSKKPAANPRRITCPAADGGLALMRHRSLPAAAVTRGFLNQ
;
A
#
# COMPACT_ATOMS: atom_id res chain seq x y z
N MET A 1 22.24 -98.65 -7.52
CA MET A 1 23.39 -99.57 -7.44
C MET A 1 24.65 -98.77 -7.69
N SER A 2 25.61 -98.86 -6.76
CA SER A 2 27.05 -98.55 -6.86
C SER A 2 27.50 -97.20 -7.46
N GLY A 3 28.39 -96.43 -6.82
CA GLY A 3 29.25 -96.79 -5.71
C GLY A 3 30.16 -95.66 -5.27
N HIS A 4 30.78 -95.93 -4.12
CA HIS A 4 31.74 -95.11 -3.38
C HIS A 4 32.92 -94.58 -4.20
N LYS A 5 33.43 -93.41 -3.80
CA LYS A 5 34.84 -93.05 -3.54
C LYS A 5 34.90 -91.52 -3.33
N LYS A 6 35.76 -90.88 -2.54
CA LYS A 6 36.71 -91.19 -1.47
C LYS A 6 37.07 -89.81 -0.89
N TYR A 7 37.07 -89.73 0.44
CA TYR A 7 38.02 -89.02 1.31
C TYR A 7 38.75 -87.71 0.94
N LEU A 8 38.84 -86.89 2.00
CA LEU A 8 39.95 -86.03 2.45
C LEU A 8 39.99 -84.56 1.97
N SER A 9 39.49 -83.68 2.86
CA SER A 9 40.18 -82.54 3.50
C SER A 9 41.16 -81.68 2.70
N VAL A 10 40.94 -80.35 2.68
CA VAL A 10 41.74 -79.31 3.37
C VAL A 10 41.48 -77.89 2.78
N ALA A 11 41.24 -76.94 3.70
CA ALA A 11 41.51 -75.48 3.71
C ALA A 11 40.79 -74.49 2.75
N LEU A 12 39.85 -73.75 3.35
CA LEU A 12 39.86 -72.28 3.60
C LEU A 12 40.62 -71.33 2.64
N LEU A 13 39.87 -70.44 1.99
CA LEU A 13 40.20 -69.03 1.69
C LEU A 13 38.91 -68.31 1.24
N SER A 14 38.20 -67.63 2.15
CA SER A 14 38.22 -66.16 2.38
C SER A 14 37.65 -65.31 1.23
N ALA A 15 36.37 -64.94 1.33
CA ALA A 15 35.81 -63.70 0.77
C ALA A 15 34.45 -63.39 1.43
N VAL A 16 34.45 -62.63 2.53
CA VAL A 16 33.23 -61.97 3.04
C VAL A 16 33.34 -60.50 2.67
N LEU A 17 32.55 -60.09 1.67
CA LEU A 17 32.28 -58.68 1.39
C LEU A 17 31.42 -58.12 2.53
N LEU A 18 31.97 -57.17 3.30
CA LEU A 18 31.19 -56.30 4.16
C LEU A 18 30.74 -55.06 3.36
N PRO A 19 29.47 -54.66 3.42
CA PRO A 19 29.03 -53.38 2.88
C PRO A 19 29.56 -52.25 3.76
N ALA A 20 30.21 -51.27 3.13
CA ALA A 20 30.58 -50.02 3.77
C ALA A 20 29.30 -49.24 4.12
N MET A 21 28.92 -49.29 5.39
CA MET A 21 27.97 -48.35 5.97
C MET A 21 28.64 -46.98 6.01
N ALA A 22 28.31 -46.14 5.03
CA ALA A 22 28.61 -44.72 5.10
C ALA A 22 27.86 -44.14 6.31
N SER A 23 28.57 -43.90 7.42
CA SER A 23 28.06 -43.02 8.47
C SER A 23 27.83 -41.65 7.86
N ALA A 24 26.57 -41.23 7.78
CA ALA A 24 26.26 -39.82 7.78
C ALA A 24 26.84 -39.26 9.07
N ALA A 25 27.97 -38.56 8.96
CA ALA A 25 28.52 -37.81 10.08
C ALA A 25 27.46 -36.78 10.48
N ASP A 26 26.81 -37.01 11.62
CA ASP A 26 26.07 -35.99 12.32
C ASP A 26 26.95 -34.75 12.43
N ALA A 27 26.44 -33.60 11.98
CA ALA A 27 27.09 -32.33 12.28
C ALA A 27 27.28 -32.25 13.80
N PRO A 28 28.46 -31.86 14.32
CA PRO A 28 28.69 -31.84 15.75
C PRO A 28 27.67 -30.91 16.40
N ALA A 29 26.86 -31.45 17.32
CA ALA A 29 25.94 -30.66 18.12
C ALA A 29 26.74 -29.57 18.83
N THR A 30 26.42 -28.31 18.56
CA THR A 30 27.18 -27.14 19.03
C THR A 30 27.13 -26.93 20.55
N PHE A 31 26.29 -27.67 21.29
CA PHE A 31 26.18 -27.65 22.75
C PHE A 31 25.85 -29.05 23.31
N THR A 32 26.29 -29.35 24.55
CA THR A 32 25.87 -30.56 25.28
C THR A 32 24.46 -30.37 25.88
N PRO A 33 23.73 -31.45 26.19
CA PRO A 33 22.39 -31.36 26.80
C PRO A 33 22.35 -30.53 28.11
N GLU A 34 23.38 -30.64 28.93
CA GLU A 34 23.50 -29.86 30.18
C GLU A 34 23.69 -28.36 29.91
N GLN A 35 24.39 -28.00 28.82
CA GLN A 35 24.59 -26.62 28.41
C GLN A 35 23.27 -26.02 27.88
N GLU A 36 22.51 -26.74 27.07
CA GLU A 36 21.20 -26.28 26.57
C GLU A 36 20.22 -26.02 27.72
N ALA A 37 20.14 -26.93 28.70
CA ALA A 37 19.31 -26.76 29.88
C ALA A 37 19.69 -25.49 30.68
N LYS A 38 20.99 -25.23 30.82
CA LYS A 38 21.50 -24.04 31.51
C LYS A 38 21.20 -22.76 30.74
N ILE A 39 21.33 -22.76 29.40
CA ILE A 39 21.00 -21.62 28.54
C ILE A 39 19.50 -21.31 28.65
N GLY A 40 18.64 -22.33 28.58
CA GLY A 40 17.19 -22.16 28.72
C GLY A 40 16.80 -21.51 30.06
N LYS A 41 17.41 -21.97 31.16
CA LYS A 41 17.20 -21.37 32.49
C LYS A 41 17.66 -19.91 32.54
N ILE A 42 18.85 -19.60 32.02
CA ILE A 42 19.38 -18.23 31.98
C ILE A 42 18.46 -17.32 31.16
N ALA A 43 17.99 -17.77 29.99
CA ALA A 43 17.09 -16.99 29.15
C ALA A 43 15.74 -16.75 29.83
N ALA A 44 15.17 -17.77 30.48
CA ALA A 44 13.92 -17.65 31.23
C ALA A 44 14.08 -16.67 32.41
N ASP A 45 15.13 -16.83 33.22
CA ASP A 45 15.41 -15.95 34.36
C ASP A 45 15.62 -14.49 33.89
N TYR A 46 16.31 -14.29 32.77
CA TYR A 46 16.51 -12.97 32.17
C TYR A 46 15.19 -12.35 31.69
N LEU A 47 14.33 -13.08 30.99
CA LEU A 47 13.04 -12.55 30.52
C LEU A 47 12.10 -12.20 31.70
N VAL A 48 12.17 -12.94 32.81
CA VAL A 48 11.41 -12.64 34.04
C VAL A 48 11.99 -11.41 34.76
N ALA A 49 13.32 -11.27 34.81
CA ALA A 49 13.99 -10.11 35.37
C ALA A 49 13.85 -8.84 34.51
N HIS A 50 13.62 -9.00 33.21
CA HIS A 50 13.56 -7.92 32.20
C HIS A 50 12.28 -8.00 31.34
N PRO A 51 11.07 -7.84 31.93
CA PRO A 51 9.81 -7.94 31.20
C PRO A 51 9.67 -6.89 30.07
N GLU A 52 10.40 -5.78 30.13
CA GLU A 52 10.48 -4.76 29.08
C GLU A 52 10.94 -5.32 27.72
N VAL A 53 11.71 -6.41 27.70
CA VAL A 53 12.19 -7.05 26.47
C VAL A 53 11.03 -7.63 25.67
N LEU A 54 10.01 -8.17 26.33
CA LEU A 54 8.81 -8.68 25.66
C LEU A 54 7.99 -7.54 25.04
N LEU A 55 7.92 -6.39 25.72
CA LEU A 55 7.27 -5.20 25.17
C LEU A 55 8.02 -4.68 23.94
N GLN A 56 9.35 -4.61 23.99
CA GLN A 56 10.18 -4.19 22.86
C GLN A 56 10.06 -5.15 21.67
N ALA A 57 10.05 -6.47 21.92
CA ALA A 57 9.85 -7.48 20.89
C ALA A 57 8.47 -7.33 20.22
N SER A 58 7.41 -7.13 21.01
CA SER A 58 6.06 -6.88 20.52
C SER A 58 5.99 -5.61 19.66
N GLN A 59 6.55 -4.50 20.14
CA GLN A 59 6.62 -3.25 19.38
C GLN A 59 7.40 -3.40 18.07
N LYS A 60 8.53 -4.13 18.09
CA LYS A 60 9.33 -4.40 16.90
C LYS A 60 8.59 -5.27 15.90
N LEU A 61 7.87 -6.28 16.36
CA LEU A 61 7.02 -7.13 15.51
C LEU A 61 5.90 -6.30 14.86
N GLN A 62 5.19 -5.48 15.64
CA GLN A 62 4.17 -4.56 15.12
C GLN A 62 4.76 -3.62 14.05
N GLN A 63 5.97 -3.11 14.27
CA GLN A 63 6.65 -2.25 13.28
C GLN A 63 6.95 -3.02 11.99
N ILE A 64 7.52 -4.23 12.08
CA ILE A 64 7.82 -5.08 10.92
C ILE A 64 6.55 -5.38 10.13
N GLN A 65 5.48 -5.78 10.81
CA GLN A 65 4.18 -6.05 10.18
C GLN A 65 3.64 -4.79 9.48
N ALA A 66 3.73 -3.62 10.12
CA ALA A 66 3.29 -2.37 9.52
C ALA A 66 4.16 -1.91 8.34
N GLU A 67 5.44 -2.28 8.28
CA GLU A 67 6.32 -2.04 7.14
C GLU A 67 6.00 -3.00 5.98
N GLN A 68 5.78 -4.28 6.27
CA GLN A 68 5.34 -5.28 5.29
C GLN A 68 3.99 -4.93 4.66
N GLN A 69 3.01 -4.53 5.49
CA GLN A 69 1.71 -4.08 5.00
C GLN A 69 1.82 -2.82 4.12
N ALA A 70 2.66 -1.85 4.50
CA ALA A 70 2.89 -0.66 3.70
C ALA A 70 3.54 -0.98 2.34
N SER A 71 4.50 -1.91 2.32
CA SER A 71 5.11 -2.42 1.09
C SER A 71 4.07 -3.10 0.18
N ALA A 72 3.25 -3.99 0.74
CA ALA A 72 2.21 -4.71 -0.01
C ALA A 72 1.19 -3.77 -0.69
N ALA A 73 0.71 -2.73 0.00
CA ALA A 73 -0.18 -1.75 -0.66
C ALA A 73 0.53 -0.94 -1.74
N THR A 74 1.80 -0.57 -1.52
CA THR A 74 2.57 0.15 -2.53
C THR A 74 2.72 -0.68 -3.79
N GLN A 75 2.98 -1.99 -3.65
CA GLN A 75 3.03 -2.93 -4.76
C GLN A 75 1.67 -3.10 -5.45
N ALA A 76 0.58 -3.19 -4.68
CA ALA A 76 -0.77 -3.28 -5.22
C ALA A 76 -1.18 -2.00 -5.99
N VAL A 77 -0.81 -0.82 -5.48
CA VAL A 77 -0.96 0.46 -6.19
C VAL A 77 -0.15 0.47 -7.47
N LEU A 78 1.11 0.02 -7.43
CA LEU A 78 1.96 -0.02 -8.61
C LEU A 78 1.41 -0.96 -9.69
N LYS A 79 0.91 -2.14 -9.31
CA LYS A 79 0.22 -3.08 -10.20
C LYS A 79 -0.99 -2.44 -10.88
N ASN A 80 -1.72 -1.59 -10.16
CA ASN A 80 -2.94 -0.93 -10.63
C ASN A 80 -2.73 0.52 -11.13
N ALA A 81 -1.48 0.94 -11.37
CA ALA A 81 -1.14 2.33 -11.66
C ALA A 81 -1.91 2.92 -12.86
N ALA A 82 -2.09 2.13 -13.93
CA ALA A 82 -2.83 2.56 -15.11
C ALA A 82 -4.31 2.84 -14.80
N VAL A 83 -4.99 1.94 -14.09
CA VAL A 83 -6.41 2.09 -13.72
C VAL A 83 -6.60 3.25 -12.73
N LEU A 84 -5.63 3.47 -11.84
CA LEU A 84 -5.65 4.59 -10.91
C LEU A 84 -5.53 5.95 -11.60
N THR A 85 -4.74 6.04 -12.67
CA THR A 85 -4.36 7.34 -13.27
C THR A 85 -5.01 7.64 -14.62
N GLN A 86 -5.45 6.63 -15.36
CA GLN A 86 -5.88 6.76 -16.77
C GLN A 86 -7.33 6.35 -17.01
N ASP A 87 -8.07 5.91 -15.98
CA ASP A 87 -9.49 5.62 -16.11
C ASP A 87 -10.28 6.90 -16.44
N LYS A 88 -10.93 6.89 -17.62
CA LYS A 88 -11.72 8.01 -18.13
C LYS A 88 -13.05 8.18 -17.42
N ASN A 89 -13.55 7.13 -16.78
CA ASN A 89 -14.80 7.16 -16.03
C ASN A 89 -14.64 7.74 -14.62
N THR A 90 -13.39 7.89 -14.16
CA THR A 90 -13.08 8.54 -12.88
C THR A 90 -13.15 10.06 -13.03
N PRO A 91 -13.93 10.75 -12.18
CA PRO A 91 -13.91 12.20 -12.09
C PRO A 91 -12.53 12.74 -11.75
N THR A 92 -12.04 13.67 -12.57
CA THR A 92 -10.69 14.22 -12.41
C THR A 92 -10.68 15.73 -12.54
N TYR A 93 -9.82 16.39 -11.76
CA TYR A 93 -9.67 17.84 -11.73
C TYR A 93 -8.21 18.24 -11.88
N GLY A 94 -7.97 19.41 -12.49
CA GLY A 94 -6.62 19.90 -12.81
C GLY A 94 -6.09 19.42 -14.16
N PRO A 95 -4.81 19.67 -14.47
CA PRO A 95 -4.25 19.40 -15.79
C PRO A 95 -4.21 17.91 -16.11
N ALA A 96 -4.69 17.53 -17.30
CA ALA A 96 -4.68 16.14 -17.78
C ALA A 96 -3.26 15.55 -17.86
N ASN A 97 -2.25 16.39 -18.09
CA ASN A 97 -0.83 16.05 -18.13
C ASN A 97 -0.07 16.41 -16.83
N GLY A 98 -0.78 16.59 -15.71
CA GLY A 98 -0.16 16.75 -14.41
C GLY A 98 0.87 15.65 -14.16
N LYS A 99 2.01 16.00 -13.54
CA LYS A 99 3.09 15.03 -13.29
C LYS A 99 2.83 14.13 -12.08
N VAL A 100 2.00 14.63 -11.16
CA VAL A 100 1.60 13.97 -9.93
C VAL A 100 0.08 13.87 -9.94
N THR A 101 -0.43 12.69 -9.62
CA THR A 101 -1.84 12.46 -9.36
C THR A 101 -2.05 12.21 -7.86
N VAL A 102 -3.00 12.94 -7.27
CA VAL A 102 -3.61 12.60 -5.98
C VAL A 102 -4.90 11.86 -6.28
N ILE A 103 -4.99 10.59 -5.88
CA ILE A 103 -6.20 9.78 -5.99
C ILE A 103 -6.83 9.66 -4.61
N GLU A 104 -8.11 9.99 -4.49
CA GLU A 104 -8.87 9.86 -3.27
C GLU A 104 -10.01 8.86 -3.46
N PHE A 105 -10.05 7.80 -2.65
CA PHE A 105 -11.20 6.93 -2.47
C PHE A 105 -12.00 7.42 -1.27
N PHE A 106 -13.27 7.75 -1.49
CA PHE A 106 -14.09 8.40 -0.47
C PHE A 106 -15.55 7.95 -0.53
N ASP A 107 -16.28 8.29 0.52
CA ASP A 107 -17.72 8.09 0.66
C ASP A 107 -18.34 9.36 1.25
N TYR A 108 -19.47 9.82 0.72
CA TYR A 108 -20.17 11.01 1.22
C TYR A 108 -20.70 10.87 2.64
N GLN A 109 -20.95 9.65 3.13
CA GLN A 109 -21.38 9.41 4.51
C GLN A 109 -20.21 9.23 5.50
N CYS A 110 -18.97 9.24 5.03
CA CYS A 110 -17.79 9.12 5.89
C CYS A 110 -17.44 10.45 6.56
N VAL A 111 -17.52 10.49 7.89
CA VAL A 111 -17.15 11.68 8.69
C VAL A 111 -15.70 12.13 8.46
N TYR A 112 -14.78 11.20 8.24
CA TYR A 112 -13.37 11.53 7.97
C TYR A 112 -13.16 12.08 6.56
N CYS A 113 -13.93 11.63 5.56
CA CYS A 113 -13.91 12.24 4.23
C CYS A 113 -14.46 13.66 4.28
N SER A 114 -15.54 13.88 5.05
CA SER A 114 -16.09 15.22 5.29
C SER A 114 -15.07 16.17 5.95
N ARG A 115 -14.21 15.66 6.85
CA ARG A 115 -13.09 16.44 7.41
C ARG A 115 -11.95 16.65 6.42
N LEU A 116 -11.74 15.74 5.48
CA LEU A 116 -10.68 15.83 4.46
C LEU A 116 -11.03 16.79 3.32
N ALA A 117 -12.30 16.85 2.91
CA ALA A 117 -12.77 17.69 1.81
C ALA A 117 -12.23 19.14 1.84
N PRO A 118 -12.35 19.91 2.94
CA PRO A 118 -11.81 21.28 2.96
C PRO A 118 -10.28 21.34 2.88
N VAL A 119 -9.57 20.31 3.35
CA VAL A 119 -8.11 20.21 3.21
C VAL A 119 -7.75 19.90 1.75
N MET A 120 -8.48 18.99 1.10
CA MET A 120 -8.31 18.66 -0.31
C MET A 120 -8.51 19.89 -1.20
N GLU A 121 -9.53 20.71 -0.92
CA GLU A 121 -9.73 21.99 -1.61
C GLU A 121 -8.54 22.94 -1.50
N GLN A 122 -7.91 23.01 -0.33
CA GLN A 122 -6.72 23.83 -0.12
C GLN A 122 -5.51 23.28 -0.87
N VAL A 123 -5.33 21.96 -0.90
CA VAL A 123 -4.28 21.30 -1.68
C VAL A 123 -4.47 21.55 -3.17
N ILE A 124 -5.70 21.47 -3.68
CA ILE A 124 -6.03 21.80 -5.08
C ILE A 124 -5.60 23.23 -5.40
N LYS A 125 -5.95 24.19 -4.54
CA LYS A 125 -5.58 25.61 -4.71
C LYS A 125 -4.07 25.83 -4.64
N ALA A 126 -3.38 25.16 -3.74
CA ALA A 126 -1.94 25.30 -3.53
C ALA A 126 -1.09 24.60 -4.63
N HIS A 127 -1.64 23.60 -5.31
CA HIS A 127 -0.93 22.77 -6.28
C HIS A 127 -1.67 22.69 -7.63
N PRO A 128 -1.77 23.79 -8.40
CA PRO A 128 -2.53 23.83 -9.66
C PRO A 128 -1.95 22.96 -10.79
N GLN A 129 -0.71 22.47 -10.64
CA GLN A 129 -0.04 21.57 -11.59
C GLN A 129 -0.28 20.08 -11.27
N THR A 130 -0.99 19.78 -10.18
CA THR A 130 -1.31 18.43 -9.73
C THR A 130 -2.67 18.03 -10.30
N ARG A 131 -2.77 16.77 -10.72
CA ARG A 131 -4.03 16.16 -11.13
C ARG A 131 -4.69 15.51 -9.92
N PHE A 132 -5.99 15.67 -9.76
CA PHE A 132 -6.78 15.07 -8.69
C PHE A 132 -7.75 14.07 -9.32
N ALA A 133 -7.88 12.88 -8.74
CA ALA A 133 -8.78 11.84 -9.19
C ALA A 133 -9.65 11.38 -8.02
N PHE A 134 -10.96 11.42 -8.21
CA PHE A 134 -11.95 11.16 -7.17
C PHE A 134 -12.63 9.83 -7.46
N LYS A 135 -12.36 8.83 -6.60
CA LYS A 135 -12.89 7.47 -6.70
C LYS A 135 -14.09 7.35 -5.77
N GLU A 136 -15.27 7.54 -6.34
CA GLU A 136 -16.57 7.35 -5.69
C GLU A 136 -16.69 5.90 -5.19
N TRP A 137 -16.50 5.69 -3.89
CA TRP A 137 -16.51 4.37 -3.27
C TRP A 137 -17.51 4.34 -2.10
N PRO A 138 -18.81 4.16 -2.41
CA PRO A 138 -19.90 4.23 -1.43
C PRO A 138 -19.96 2.96 -0.55
N ILE A 139 -18.92 2.73 0.25
CA ILE A 139 -18.80 1.57 1.16
C ILE A 139 -19.91 1.51 2.20
N PHE A 140 -20.54 2.65 2.50
CA PHE A 140 -21.67 2.75 3.40
C PHE A 140 -23.03 2.64 2.69
N GLY A 141 -23.07 2.41 1.37
CA GLY A 141 -24.29 2.27 0.58
C GLY A 141 -25.26 1.21 1.12
N GLY A 142 -24.75 0.10 1.66
CA GLY A 142 -25.58 -0.94 2.29
C GLY A 142 -26.17 -0.55 3.65
N ARG A 143 -25.64 0.50 4.29
CA ARG A 143 -26.14 1.05 5.57
C ARG A 143 -27.01 2.29 5.35
N TRP A 144 -26.62 3.14 4.41
CA TRP A 144 -27.27 4.40 4.07
C TRP A 144 -27.36 4.52 2.55
N GLU A 145 -28.57 4.36 2.01
CA GLU A 145 -28.82 4.43 0.57
C GLU A 145 -28.35 5.75 -0.06
N SER A 146 -28.42 6.85 0.69
CA SER A 146 -27.93 8.16 0.24
C SER A 146 -26.42 8.21 -0.01
N SER A 147 -25.62 7.31 0.55
CA SER A 147 -24.19 7.15 0.17
C SER A 147 -24.08 6.74 -1.30
N LEU A 148 -24.83 5.70 -1.69
CA LEU A 148 -24.85 5.18 -3.04
C LEU A 148 -25.50 6.18 -4.01
N GLU A 149 -26.61 6.80 -3.62
CA GLU A 149 -27.30 7.82 -4.43
C GLU A 149 -26.38 9.01 -4.74
N ALA A 150 -25.65 9.51 -3.73
CA ALA A 150 -24.76 10.65 -3.90
C ALA A 150 -23.58 10.33 -4.82
N ALA A 151 -23.00 9.12 -4.69
CA ALA A 151 -21.92 8.64 -5.53
C ALA A 151 -22.33 8.48 -7.00
N LYS A 152 -23.50 7.84 -7.25
CA LYS A 152 -24.06 7.72 -8.60
C LYS A 152 -24.29 9.07 -9.25
N THR A 153 -24.91 9.98 -8.51
CA THR A 153 -25.22 11.33 -8.98
C THR A 153 -23.94 12.09 -9.34
N GLY A 154 -22.88 11.97 -8.53
CA GLY A 154 -21.57 12.55 -8.83
C GLY A 154 -20.99 12.05 -10.15
N LEU A 155 -20.92 10.72 -10.35
CA LEU A 155 -20.42 10.14 -11.61
C LEU A 155 -21.24 10.59 -12.83
N GLN A 156 -22.57 10.64 -12.70
CA GLN A 156 -23.45 11.07 -13.77
C GLN A 156 -23.28 12.57 -14.10
N ILE A 157 -23.07 13.42 -13.08
CA ILE A 157 -22.73 14.84 -13.27
C ILE A 157 -21.41 14.96 -14.02
N TYR A 158 -20.39 14.20 -13.63
CA TYR A 158 -19.11 14.23 -14.32
C TYR A 158 -19.24 13.86 -15.80
N GLN A 159 -19.99 12.81 -16.13
CA GLN A 159 -20.24 12.41 -17.51
C GLN A 159 -21.01 13.46 -18.32
N GLN A 160 -21.99 14.14 -17.71
CA GLN A 160 -22.82 15.13 -18.41
C GLN A 160 -22.19 16.52 -18.51
N LYS A 161 -21.43 16.93 -17.49
CA LYS A 161 -21.05 18.33 -17.25
C LYS A 161 -19.55 18.53 -17.02
N GLY A 162 -18.79 17.46 -16.87
CA GLY A 162 -17.34 17.50 -16.72
C GLY A 162 -16.86 17.84 -15.30
N ALA A 163 -15.55 18.08 -15.21
CA ALA A 163 -14.79 18.17 -13.98
C ALA A 163 -15.25 19.28 -13.02
N ASP A 164 -15.50 20.49 -13.54
CA ASP A 164 -15.84 21.64 -12.70
C ASP A 164 -17.20 21.48 -12.01
N ALA A 165 -18.20 21.01 -12.75
CA ALA A 165 -19.53 20.73 -12.21
C ALA A 165 -19.49 19.57 -11.20
N TYR A 166 -18.69 18.55 -11.47
CA TYR A 166 -18.46 17.46 -10.52
C TYR A 166 -17.84 17.97 -9.21
N LEU A 167 -16.75 18.75 -9.28
CA LEU A 167 -16.07 19.24 -8.09
C LEU A 167 -16.98 20.17 -7.28
N ALA A 168 -17.76 21.02 -7.94
CA ALA A 168 -18.75 21.86 -7.28
C ALA A 168 -19.82 21.02 -6.56
N TYR A 169 -20.30 19.94 -7.18
CA TYR A 169 -21.23 19.00 -6.56
C TYR A 169 -20.60 18.31 -5.34
N HIS A 170 -19.40 17.72 -5.51
CA HIS A 170 -18.68 17.00 -4.47
C HIS A 170 -18.46 17.85 -3.22
N ASN A 171 -17.90 19.06 -3.41
CA ASN A 171 -17.69 20.01 -2.31
C ASN A 171 -19.04 20.48 -1.73
N GLY A 172 -20.04 20.68 -2.58
CA GLY A 172 -21.39 21.08 -2.18
C GLY A 172 -22.09 20.06 -1.28
N ILE A 173 -21.90 18.76 -1.53
CA ILE A 173 -22.41 17.68 -0.67
C ILE A 173 -21.71 17.73 0.69
N TYR A 174 -20.38 17.79 0.74
CA TYR A 174 -19.67 17.86 2.01
C TYR A 174 -19.94 19.14 2.81
N ALA A 175 -20.19 20.26 2.12
CA ALA A 175 -20.54 21.54 2.74
C ALA A 175 -21.91 21.53 3.44
N THR A 176 -22.78 20.53 3.18
CA THR A 176 -24.01 20.35 3.96
C THR A 176 -23.72 19.99 5.42
N GLY A 177 -22.55 19.40 5.70
CA GLY A 177 -22.21 18.83 7.00
C GLY A 177 -23.03 17.58 7.35
N HIS A 178 -23.84 17.07 6.42
CA HIS A 178 -24.67 15.90 6.62
C HIS A 178 -23.89 14.63 6.23
N ASN A 179 -23.48 13.86 7.24
CA ASN A 179 -22.82 12.56 7.11
C ASN A 179 -23.36 11.63 8.22
N GLU A 180 -22.86 10.39 8.30
CA GLU A 180 -23.29 9.40 9.28
C GLU A 180 -24.80 9.14 9.29
N GLY A 181 -25.40 9.06 8.10
CA GLY A 181 -26.83 8.81 7.89
C GLY A 181 -27.70 10.06 7.83
N LYS A 182 -27.10 11.26 7.97
CA LYS A 182 -27.85 12.53 7.91
C LYS A 182 -28.04 13.07 6.48
N LEU A 183 -27.22 12.63 5.51
CA LEU A 183 -27.36 13.08 4.12
C LEU A 183 -28.69 12.59 3.54
N THR A 184 -29.46 13.51 2.98
CA THR A 184 -30.78 13.23 2.41
C THR A 184 -30.79 13.30 0.88
N THR A 185 -31.75 12.63 0.26
CA THR A 185 -32.05 12.79 -1.17
C THR A 185 -32.31 14.25 -1.57
N ALA A 186 -32.92 15.05 -0.68
CA ALA A 186 -33.16 16.46 -0.94
C ALA A 186 -31.85 17.27 -1.03
N ASP A 187 -30.88 16.98 -0.15
CA ASP A 187 -29.54 17.59 -0.20
C ASP A 187 -28.86 17.26 -1.54
N ILE A 188 -28.90 15.97 -1.92
CA ILE A 188 -28.30 15.47 -3.17
C ILE A 188 -28.92 16.17 -4.38
N GLN A 189 -30.24 16.19 -4.48
CA GLN A 189 -30.96 16.85 -5.57
C GLN A 189 -30.70 18.35 -5.63
N GLN A 190 -30.60 19.02 -4.48
CA GLN A 190 -30.30 20.45 -4.43
C GLN A 190 -28.91 20.74 -5.01
N GLN A 191 -27.87 19.98 -4.61
CA GLN A 191 -26.52 20.18 -5.13
C GLN A 191 -26.41 19.75 -6.59
N ALA A 192 -27.06 18.66 -6.99
CA ALA A 192 -27.09 18.20 -8.37
C ALA A 192 -27.73 19.25 -9.30
N LYS A 193 -28.82 19.89 -8.87
CA LYS A 193 -29.46 20.99 -9.60
C LYS A 193 -28.52 22.20 -9.76
N LYS A 194 -27.76 22.57 -8.72
CA LYS A 194 -26.76 23.63 -8.80
C LYS A 194 -25.63 23.30 -9.80
N ALA A 195 -25.27 22.03 -9.91
CA ALA A 195 -24.31 21.53 -10.90
C ALA A 195 -24.92 21.38 -12.32
N GLY A 196 -26.21 21.71 -12.50
CA GLY A 196 -26.90 21.66 -13.79
C GLY A 196 -27.23 20.25 -14.27
N PHE A 197 -27.27 19.26 -13.37
CA PHE A 197 -27.59 17.86 -13.67
C PHE A 197 -28.98 17.70 -14.30
N ASP A 198 -29.08 16.85 -15.32
CA ASP A 198 -30.35 16.42 -15.89
C ASP A 198 -30.56 14.92 -15.65
N ALA A 199 -31.40 14.59 -14.66
CA ALA A 199 -31.69 13.21 -14.27
C ALA A 199 -32.30 12.38 -15.42
N LYS A 200 -32.92 13.01 -16.42
CA LYS A 200 -33.49 12.29 -17.58
C LYS A 200 -32.43 11.75 -18.53
N LYS A 201 -31.19 12.23 -18.42
CA LYS A 201 -30.02 11.81 -19.21
C LYS A 201 -29.00 11.05 -18.38
N ALA A 202 -29.40 10.57 -17.21
CA ALA A 202 -28.53 9.80 -16.33
C ALA A 202 -28.15 8.48 -17.00
N ALA A 203 -26.85 8.24 -17.16
CA ALA A 203 -26.35 6.96 -17.63
C ALA A 203 -26.27 5.95 -16.47
N ASP A 204 -26.18 4.67 -16.82
CA ASP A 204 -25.82 3.62 -15.87
C ASP A 204 -24.35 3.77 -15.47
N VAL A 205 -24.10 3.85 -14.17
CA VAL A 205 -22.76 4.01 -13.56
C VAL A 205 -22.45 2.89 -12.57
N GLU A 206 -23.34 1.91 -12.41
CA GLU A 206 -23.11 0.74 -11.54
C GLU A 206 -21.79 0.01 -11.89
N PRO A 207 -21.47 -0.24 -13.18
CA PRO A 207 -20.21 -0.88 -13.55
C PRO A 207 -18.98 -0.09 -13.12
N VAL A 208 -19.08 1.25 -13.12
CA VAL A 208 -17.99 2.14 -12.68
C VAL A 208 -17.79 1.99 -11.17
N LEU A 209 -18.87 2.05 -10.39
CA LEU A 209 -18.80 1.86 -8.93
C LEU A 209 -18.27 0.48 -8.54
N GLN A 210 -18.69 -0.57 -9.25
CA GLN A 210 -18.17 -1.93 -9.02
C GLN A 210 -16.66 -1.98 -9.31
N SER A 211 -16.21 -1.41 -10.43
CA SER A 211 -14.78 -1.38 -10.76
C SER A 211 -13.93 -0.61 -9.74
N ILE A 212 -14.48 0.47 -9.16
CA ILE A 212 -13.82 1.24 -8.10
C ILE A 212 -13.74 0.41 -6.81
N ASN A 213 -14.82 -0.30 -6.47
CA ASN A 213 -14.83 -1.20 -5.32
C ASN A 213 -13.79 -2.32 -5.47
N ASP A 214 -13.74 -2.99 -6.62
CA ASP A 214 -12.79 -4.07 -6.87
C ASP A 214 -11.36 -3.56 -6.83
N LEU A 215 -11.11 -2.37 -7.41
CA LEU A 215 -9.82 -1.70 -7.35
C LEU A 215 -9.41 -1.37 -5.89
N ALA A 216 -10.34 -0.91 -5.07
CA ALA A 216 -10.06 -0.63 -3.66
C ALA A 216 -9.71 -1.91 -2.88
N GLN A 217 -10.40 -3.01 -3.16
CA GLN A 217 -10.12 -4.33 -2.57
C GLN A 217 -8.75 -4.85 -3.03
N ASP A 218 -8.43 -4.75 -4.32
CA ASP A 218 -7.15 -5.17 -4.90
C ASP A 218 -5.97 -4.40 -4.30
N ILE A 219 -6.16 -3.10 -3.99
CA ILE A 219 -5.16 -2.26 -3.32
C ILE A 219 -5.05 -2.60 -1.81
N GLY A 220 -6.08 -3.25 -1.25
CA GLY A 220 -6.17 -3.53 0.18
C GLY A 220 -6.57 -2.31 1.01
N LEU A 221 -7.41 -1.43 0.45
CA LEU A 221 -8.07 -0.38 1.22
C LEU A 221 -9.20 -1.01 2.06
N SER A 222 -9.24 -0.69 3.35
CA SER A 222 -10.24 -1.23 4.28
C SER A 222 -11.26 -0.18 4.74
N GLY A 223 -11.23 1.01 4.18
CA GLY A 223 -12.11 2.12 4.55
C GLY A 223 -11.72 3.43 3.89
N THR A 224 -12.53 4.44 4.12
CA THR A 224 -12.38 5.79 3.55
C THR A 224 -11.98 6.81 4.64
N PRO A 225 -11.23 7.88 4.31
CA PRO A 225 -10.61 8.11 3.00
C PRO A 225 -9.41 7.19 2.75
N GLY A 226 -9.21 6.79 1.51
CA GLY A 226 -7.97 6.19 1.02
C GLY A 226 -7.30 7.14 0.05
N VAL A 227 -6.16 7.73 0.42
CA VAL A 227 -5.46 8.71 -0.43
C VAL A 227 -4.17 8.12 -0.96
N ILE A 228 -3.96 8.19 -2.27
CA ILE A 228 -2.76 7.75 -2.95
C ILE A 228 -2.15 8.95 -3.67
N VAL A 229 -0.86 9.20 -3.42
CA VAL A 229 -0.08 10.22 -4.13
C VAL A 229 1.00 9.52 -4.92
N MET A 230 1.00 9.70 -6.24
CA MET A 230 1.95 9.03 -7.14
C MET A 230 2.23 9.85 -8.40
N PRO A 231 3.35 9.60 -9.10
CA PRO A 231 3.52 10.09 -10.46
C PRO A 231 2.39 9.61 -11.37
N THR A 232 1.90 10.49 -12.23
CA THR A 232 0.84 10.15 -13.19
C THR A 232 1.32 9.13 -14.22
N THR A 233 2.61 9.15 -14.55
CA THR A 233 3.29 8.16 -15.40
C THR A 233 4.63 7.78 -14.76
N GLY A 234 5.11 6.56 -15.04
CA GLY A 234 6.43 6.10 -14.57
C GLY A 234 6.53 5.96 -13.05
N ALA A 235 5.44 5.61 -12.37
CA ALA A 235 5.46 5.37 -10.93
C ALA A 235 6.40 4.20 -10.58
N THR A 236 7.11 4.36 -9.47
CA THR A 236 7.91 3.32 -8.81
C THR A 236 7.48 3.22 -7.34
N GLU A 237 7.81 2.13 -6.66
CA GLU A 237 7.48 1.94 -5.24
C GLU A 237 7.92 3.14 -4.38
N ALA A 238 9.13 3.66 -4.61
CA ALA A 238 9.69 4.78 -3.85
C ALA A 238 8.99 6.14 -4.11
N SER A 239 8.21 6.23 -5.19
CA SER A 239 7.51 7.46 -5.60
C SER A 239 6.04 7.49 -5.17
N ILE A 240 5.53 6.37 -4.67
CA ILE A 240 4.14 6.19 -4.26
C ILE A 240 4.03 6.44 -2.75
N THR A 241 2.99 7.13 -2.33
CA THR A 241 2.60 7.21 -0.92
C THR A 241 1.12 6.85 -0.80
N VAL A 242 0.82 5.93 0.12
CA VAL A 242 -0.55 5.49 0.41
C VAL A 242 -0.91 5.88 1.84
N PHE A 243 -1.95 6.69 1.98
CA PHE A 243 -2.58 7.06 3.24
C PHE A 243 -3.87 6.26 3.40
N ARG A 244 -3.90 5.37 4.39
CA ARG A 244 -5.11 4.61 4.73
C ARG A 244 -5.78 5.29 5.92
N GLY A 245 -7.01 5.75 5.73
CA GLY A 245 -7.79 6.45 6.74
C GLY A 245 -7.28 7.85 7.07
N TRP A 246 -7.91 8.47 8.06
CA TRP A 246 -7.51 9.77 8.58
C TRP A 246 -6.27 9.67 9.45
N GLN A 247 -5.19 10.36 9.06
CA GLN A 247 -3.97 10.45 9.87
C GLN A 247 -3.87 11.84 10.49
N THR A 248 -3.99 11.93 11.82
CA THR A 248 -3.76 13.19 12.56
C THR A 248 -2.27 13.56 12.66
N LYS A 249 -1.38 12.62 12.37
CA LYS A 249 0.06 12.83 12.13
C LYS A 249 0.57 11.81 11.13
N PRO A 250 1.29 12.21 10.09
CA PRO A 250 1.83 11.28 9.12
C PRO A 250 3.01 10.50 9.68
N ARG A 251 3.03 9.20 9.42
CA ARG A 251 4.22 8.35 9.54
C ARG A 251 5.13 8.53 8.33
N TRP A 252 5.37 9.78 7.92
CA TRP A 252 6.33 10.07 6.84
C TRP A 252 7.73 10.13 7.45
N LYS A 253 8.52 9.07 7.23
CA LYS A 253 9.97 9.15 7.36
C LYS A 253 10.54 9.45 5.97
N PRO A 254 11.31 10.55 5.78
CA PRO A 254 12.01 10.75 4.52
C PRO A 254 12.92 9.55 4.24
N PRO A 255 13.14 9.18 2.96
CA PRO A 255 14.10 8.14 2.63
C PRO A 255 15.44 8.48 3.28
N SER A 256 15.95 7.54 4.08
CA SER A 256 17.21 7.74 4.80
C SER A 256 18.30 8.06 3.81
N LYS A 257 18.94 9.23 3.95
CA LYS A 257 20.16 9.61 3.22
C LYS A 257 21.38 8.79 3.67
N LYS A 258 21.23 7.49 3.91
CA LYS A 258 22.38 6.61 4.11
C LYS A 258 22.83 6.14 2.73
N PRO A 259 23.97 6.62 2.21
CA PRO A 259 24.56 5.98 1.05
C PRO A 259 24.80 4.51 1.40
N ALA A 260 24.46 3.61 0.48
CA ALA A 260 24.81 2.21 0.60
C ALA A 260 26.31 2.13 0.93
N ALA A 261 26.64 1.60 2.11
CA ALA A 261 28.02 1.39 2.50
C ALA A 261 28.61 0.34 1.56
N ASN A 262 29.31 0.80 0.54
CA ASN A 262 30.08 -0.04 -0.38
C ASN A 262 31.24 -0.67 0.44
N PRO A 263 31.38 -2.00 0.49
CA PRO A 263 32.47 -2.62 1.22
C PRO A 263 33.81 -2.31 0.52
N ARG A 264 34.64 -1.53 1.23
CA ARG A 264 36.09 -1.28 1.04
C ARG A 264 36.65 -1.53 -0.37
N ARG A 265 37.02 -0.44 -1.06
CA ARG A 265 38.11 -0.49 -2.03
C ARG A 265 39.14 0.60 -1.71
N ILE A 266 40.38 0.15 -1.64
CA ILE A 266 41.61 0.85 -1.27
C ILE A 266 41.93 1.95 -2.32
N THR A 267 42.59 3.00 -1.84
CA THR A 267 42.93 4.34 -2.39
C THR A 267 43.60 4.42 -3.77
N CYS A 268 43.37 5.53 -4.50
CA CYS A 268 44.39 6.54 -4.91
C CYS A 268 43.76 7.73 -5.71
N PRO A 269 44.43 8.91 -5.82
CA PRO A 269 43.78 10.21 -6.06
C PRO A 269 43.89 10.81 -7.49
N ALA A 270 42.97 11.74 -7.74
CA ALA A 270 42.95 12.89 -8.69
C ALA A 270 42.75 12.65 -10.21
N ALA A 271 41.71 13.30 -10.75
CA ALA A 271 41.77 14.14 -11.96
C ALA A 271 40.46 14.95 -12.14
N ASP A 272 40.62 16.21 -12.52
CA ASP A 272 39.61 17.22 -12.78
C ASP A 272 38.63 16.89 -13.91
N GLY A 273 37.47 17.55 -13.92
CA GLY A 273 36.59 17.61 -15.09
C GLY A 273 35.15 17.97 -14.75
N GLY A 274 34.85 19.26 -14.74
CA GLY A 274 33.49 19.75 -14.53
C GLY A 274 32.54 19.38 -15.66
N LEU A 275 31.29 19.05 -15.31
CA LEU A 275 30.16 19.20 -16.21
C LEU A 275 28.93 19.59 -15.40
N ALA A 276 28.42 20.80 -15.69
CA ALA A 276 27.24 21.37 -15.08
C ALA A 276 25.99 20.56 -15.48
N LEU A 277 25.37 19.90 -14.50
CA LEU A 277 24.07 19.26 -14.68
C LEU A 277 22.95 20.30 -14.51
N MET A 278 22.27 20.64 -15.60
CA MET A 278 21.02 21.40 -15.57
C MET A 278 20.02 20.67 -14.67
N ARG A 279 19.66 21.29 -13.54
CA ARG A 279 18.58 20.81 -12.67
C ARG A 279 17.24 21.17 -13.30
N HIS A 280 16.61 20.21 -13.97
CA HIS A 280 15.15 20.22 -14.09
C HIS A 280 14.56 20.06 -12.68
N ARG A 281 14.09 21.16 -12.09
CA ARG A 281 13.22 21.12 -10.90
C ARG A 281 11.84 20.60 -11.32
N SER A 282 11.72 19.29 -11.47
CA SER A 282 10.44 18.61 -11.26
C SER A 282 10.15 18.65 -9.76
N LEU A 283 9.02 19.24 -9.37
CA LEU A 283 8.50 19.10 -8.01
C LEU A 283 8.18 17.61 -7.81
N PRO A 284 8.84 16.91 -6.88
CA PRO A 284 8.56 15.49 -6.66
C PRO A 284 7.22 15.34 -5.94
N ALA A 285 6.54 14.20 -6.13
CA ALA A 285 5.33 13.81 -5.38
C ALA A 285 5.43 14.13 -3.88
N ALA A 286 6.64 14.04 -3.31
CA ALA A 286 6.97 14.41 -1.94
C ALA A 286 6.61 15.86 -1.52
N ALA A 287 6.48 16.82 -2.44
CA ALA A 287 6.06 18.20 -2.12
C ALA A 287 4.55 18.29 -1.87
N VAL A 288 3.75 17.59 -2.69
CA VAL A 288 2.28 17.49 -2.49
C VAL A 288 2.00 16.68 -1.23
N THR A 289 2.74 15.59 -1.03
CA THR A 289 2.68 14.82 0.22
C THR A 289 2.86 15.72 1.43
N ARG A 290 3.91 16.57 1.47
CA ARG A 290 4.15 17.52 2.57
C ARG A 290 3.02 18.53 2.79
N GLY A 291 2.30 18.93 1.75
CA GLY A 291 1.12 19.80 1.87
C GLY A 291 0.00 19.15 2.68
N PHE A 292 -0.23 17.83 2.50
CA PHE A 292 -1.14 17.04 3.33
C PHE A 292 -0.67 16.85 4.78
N LEU A 293 0.63 17.01 5.05
CA LEU A 293 1.23 16.70 6.36
C LEU A 293 1.24 17.88 7.34
N ASN A 294 1.11 19.10 6.84
CA ASN A 294 1.30 20.33 7.61
C ASN A 294 -0.02 21.01 8.02
N GLN A 295 -1.16 20.36 7.81
CA GLN A 295 -2.50 20.87 8.13
C GLN A 295 -3.26 19.86 8.98
#